data_AF-A0A0P6RTG8-F1
#
_entry.id   AF-A0A0P6RTG8-F1
#
_cell.length_a   1.000
_cell.length_b   1.000
_cell.length_c   1.000
_cell.angle_alpha   90.00
_cell.angle_beta   90.00
_cell.angle_gamma   90.00
#
_symmetry.space_group_name_H-M   'P 1'
#
loop_
_entity.id
_entity.type
_entity.pdbx_description
1 polymer ?
#
loop_
_entity_poly.entity_id
_entity_poly.type
_entity_poly.pdbx_seq_one_letter_code
_entity_poly.pdbx_strand_id
1 'polypeptide(L)'
;MLRLVFHACIIAVLTALTQLGGIAWALSRLFRRPLLPFALLYTGLSLAAIWLAPLTGRTALSCFERGPLQVQSWFYCATNRTYVTPELKTVLEEAAERIAEGYPGTQTLVLDANFPFLTGFPLLPHLSHDDGEKVDLAFYYADAAGDHYSGQVRSPIGYFAFEQGPTNCPDALLSLRWDLDWLQPLWKTFELEPQRNRLLVKTLAGDPRVAKIFIEPHLKQSLGLTSDKIRFQGCRAARHDDHIHLQL
;
A
#
# COMPACT_ATOMS: atom_id res chain seq x y z
N MET A 1 -15.13 -19.87 29.31
CA MET A 1 -14.30 -18.65 29.27
C MET A 1 -13.24 -18.73 28.16
N LEU A 2 -12.35 -19.73 28.13
CA LEU A 2 -11.27 -19.83 27.12
C LEU A 2 -11.75 -19.81 25.65
N ARG A 3 -12.85 -20.49 25.32
CA ARG A 3 -13.44 -20.47 23.96
C ARG A 3 -13.96 -19.10 23.53
N LEU A 4 -14.52 -18.33 24.48
CA LEU A 4 -15.01 -16.98 24.21
C LEU A 4 -13.84 -16.05 23.91
N VAL A 5 -12.80 -16.11 24.75
CA VAL A 5 -11.55 -15.33 24.57
C VAL A 5 -10.92 -15.66 23.22
N PHE A 6 -10.82 -16.94 22.86
CA PHE A 6 -10.30 -17.36 21.56
C PHE A 6 -11.06 -16.73 20.39
N HIS A 7 -12.39 -16.75 20.41
CA HIS A 7 -13.17 -16.11 19.34
C HIS A 7 -13.08 -14.59 19.37
N ALA A 8 -13.03 -13.96 20.54
CA ALA A 8 -12.81 -12.53 20.65
C ALA A 8 -11.46 -12.10 20.03
N CYS A 9 -10.40 -12.87 20.25
CA CYS A 9 -9.11 -12.64 19.60
C CYS A 9 -9.19 -12.79 18.07
N ILE A 10 -9.89 -13.80 17.56
CA ILE A 10 -10.09 -13.97 16.10
C ILE A 10 -10.86 -12.77 15.53
N ILE A 11 -11.92 -12.32 16.20
CA ILE A 11 -12.69 -11.14 15.77
C ILE A 11 -11.77 -9.92 15.70
N ALA A 12 -10.99 -9.66 16.75
CA ALA A 12 -10.09 -8.52 16.81
C ALA A 12 -9.05 -8.56 15.69
N VAL A 13 -8.39 -9.71 15.47
CA VAL A 13 -7.38 -9.87 14.43
C VAL A 13 -7.98 -9.72 13.03
N LEU A 14 -9.13 -10.35 12.76
CA LEU A 14 -9.77 -10.24 11.45
C LEU A 14 -10.29 -8.83 11.19
N THR A 15 -10.82 -8.14 12.20
CA THR A 15 -11.20 -6.72 12.08
C THR A 15 -9.99 -5.83 11.85
N ALA A 16 -8.88 -6.04 12.57
CA ALA A 16 -7.66 -5.25 12.34
C ALA A 16 -7.05 -5.49 10.95
N LEU A 17 -7.10 -6.72 10.44
CA LEU A 17 -6.50 -7.08 9.15
C LEU A 17 -7.38 -6.71 7.95
N THR A 18 -8.72 -6.75 8.09
CA THR A 18 -9.64 -6.69 6.95
C THR A 18 -10.81 -5.75 7.09
N GLN A 19 -10.96 -5.09 8.26
CA GLN A 19 -12.13 -4.36 8.74
C GLN A 19 -13.41 -5.22 8.89
N LEU A 20 -13.77 -6.01 7.88
CA LEU A 20 -15.04 -6.74 7.79
C LEU A 20 -14.99 -8.17 8.35
N GLY A 21 -13.80 -8.77 8.42
CA GLY A 21 -13.62 -10.18 8.78
C GLY A 21 -14.07 -10.52 10.20
N GLY A 22 -13.97 -9.60 11.16
CA GLY A 22 -14.47 -9.83 12.51
C GLY A 22 -16.00 -9.95 12.57
N ILE A 23 -16.73 -9.13 11.79
CA ILE A 23 -18.19 -9.23 11.66
C ILE A 23 -18.56 -10.55 10.99
N ALA A 24 -17.88 -10.90 9.89
CA ALA A 24 -18.10 -12.17 9.20
C ALA A 24 -17.89 -13.37 10.14
N TRP A 25 -16.82 -13.35 10.95
CA TRP A 25 -16.53 -14.41 11.90
C TRP A 25 -17.57 -14.48 13.01
N ALA A 26 -17.94 -13.35 13.61
CA ALA A 26 -18.95 -13.30 14.66
C ALA A 26 -20.28 -13.90 14.21
N LEU A 27 -20.78 -13.49 13.03
CA LEU A 27 -22.01 -14.01 12.46
C LEU A 27 -21.92 -15.50 12.09
N SER A 28 -20.76 -15.96 11.60
CA SER A 28 -20.57 -17.38 11.29
C SER A 28 -20.72 -18.31 12.50
N ARG A 29 -20.54 -17.79 13.72
CA ARG A 29 -20.69 -18.56 14.97
C ARG A 29 -22.12 -18.98 15.28
N LEU A 30 -23.11 -18.42 14.58
CA LEU A 30 -24.51 -18.83 14.69
C LEU A 30 -24.79 -20.19 14.02
N PHE A 31 -23.83 -20.71 13.23
CA PHE A 31 -23.96 -21.95 12.48
C PHE A 31 -23.15 -23.10 13.11
N ARG A 32 -23.64 -24.34 12.96
CA ARG A 32 -22.95 -25.54 13.47
C ARG A 32 -21.56 -25.76 12.85
N ARG A 33 -21.38 -25.40 11.57
CA ARG A 33 -20.11 -25.49 10.83
C ARG A 33 -19.72 -24.07 10.38
N PRO A 34 -18.92 -23.33 11.14
CA PRO A 34 -18.75 -21.89 10.95
C PRO A 34 -17.88 -21.50 9.74
N LEU A 35 -17.03 -22.41 9.23
CA LEU A 35 -16.05 -22.05 8.18
C LEU A 35 -16.69 -21.70 6.83
N LEU A 36 -17.68 -22.48 6.38
CA LEU A 36 -18.38 -22.18 5.12
C LEU A 36 -19.22 -20.90 5.22
N PRO A 37 -20.06 -20.70 6.25
CA PRO A 37 -20.73 -19.42 6.49
C PRO A 37 -19.75 -18.26 6.61
N PHE A 38 -18.60 -18.42 7.28
CA PHE A 38 -17.58 -17.38 7.34
C PHE A 38 -17.09 -16.98 5.95
N ALA A 39 -16.73 -17.95 5.10
CA ALA A 39 -16.28 -17.67 3.73
C ALA A 39 -17.37 -16.97 2.91
N LEU A 40 -18.62 -17.42 2.99
CA LEU A 40 -19.74 -16.81 2.28
C LEU A 40 -20.05 -15.39 2.79
N LEU A 41 -20.08 -15.19 4.11
CA LEU A 41 -20.32 -13.90 4.74
C LEU A 41 -19.19 -12.92 4.43
N TYR A 42 -17.94 -13.37 4.52
CA TYR A 42 -16.78 -12.52 4.24
C TYR A 42 -16.76 -12.08 2.78
N THR A 43 -16.94 -13.00 1.84
CA THR A 43 -17.03 -12.67 0.41
C THR A 43 -18.22 -11.76 0.13
N GLY A 44 -19.39 -12.05 0.71
CA GLY A 44 -20.58 -11.21 0.57
C GLY A 44 -20.39 -9.79 1.09
N LEU A 45 -19.77 -9.64 2.27
CA LEU A 45 -19.45 -8.33 2.85
C LEU A 45 -18.42 -7.56 2.02
N SER A 46 -17.35 -8.22 1.57
CA SER A 46 -16.32 -7.60 0.73
C SER A 46 -16.89 -7.16 -0.63
N LEU A 47 -17.78 -7.95 -1.25
CA LEU A 47 -18.47 -7.57 -2.48
C LEU A 47 -19.47 -6.43 -2.25
N ALA A 48 -20.21 -6.46 -1.14
CA ALA A 48 -21.11 -5.36 -0.78
C ALA A 48 -20.35 -4.05 -0.54
N ALA A 49 -19.14 -4.12 0.02
CA ALA A 49 -18.31 -2.94 0.28
C ALA A 49 -17.97 -2.15 -0.99
N ILE A 50 -17.79 -2.81 -2.14
CA ILE A 50 -17.55 -2.12 -3.43
C ILE A 50 -18.67 -1.13 -3.76
N TRP A 51 -19.92 -1.48 -3.46
CA TRP A 51 -21.09 -0.66 -3.78
C TRP A 51 -21.48 0.29 -2.65
N LEU A 52 -21.15 -0.05 -1.41
CA LEU A 52 -21.52 0.73 -0.23
C LEU A 52 -20.48 1.79 0.15
N ALA A 53 -19.18 1.52 -0.04
CA ALA A 53 -18.10 2.44 0.30
C ALA A 53 -18.21 3.81 -0.43
N PRO A 54 -18.69 3.89 -1.71
CA PRO A 54 -18.90 5.17 -2.38
C PRO A 54 -19.88 6.09 -1.68
N LEU A 55 -20.87 5.54 -0.98
CA LEU A 55 -21.84 6.31 -0.19
C LEU A 55 -21.20 7.02 1.01
N THR A 56 -20.01 6.57 1.42
CA THR A 56 -19.22 7.13 2.52
C THR A 56 -17.93 7.81 2.06
N GLY A 57 -17.81 8.13 0.75
CA GLY A 57 -16.66 8.87 0.21
C GLY A 57 -15.45 8.01 -0.15
N ARG A 58 -15.63 6.69 -0.30
CA ARG A 58 -14.56 5.74 -0.64
C ARG A 58 -14.86 5.03 -1.95
N THR A 59 -13.87 4.86 -2.82
CA THR A 59 -13.96 4.01 -4.01
C THR A 59 -12.88 2.95 -3.96
N ALA A 60 -13.22 1.74 -4.41
CA ALA A 60 -12.22 0.69 -4.59
C ALA A 60 -11.36 0.98 -5.83
N LEU A 61 -10.06 0.77 -5.70
CA LEU A 61 -9.18 0.51 -6.82
C LEU A 61 -9.46 -0.90 -7.34
N SER A 62 -9.50 -1.05 -8.66
CA SER A 62 -9.87 -2.32 -9.27
C SER A 62 -8.77 -3.37 -9.12
N CYS A 63 -9.17 -4.56 -8.69
CA CYS A 63 -8.31 -5.73 -8.58
C CYS A 63 -8.25 -6.57 -9.87
N PHE A 64 -9.06 -6.21 -10.87
CA PHE A 64 -9.24 -6.99 -12.09
C PHE A 64 -8.94 -6.20 -13.37
N GLU A 65 -9.02 -4.87 -13.29
CA GLU A 65 -8.70 -4.02 -14.44
C GLU A 65 -7.24 -4.18 -14.82
N ARG A 66 -7.02 -4.18 -16.13
CA ARG A 66 -5.69 -4.19 -16.72
C ARG A 66 -5.44 -2.80 -17.28
N GLY A 67 -4.32 -2.23 -16.92
CA GLY A 67 -3.97 -0.89 -17.35
C GLY A 67 -2.68 -0.39 -16.71
N PRO A 68 -2.40 0.91 -16.85
CA PRO A 68 -1.23 1.55 -16.26
C PRO A 68 -1.23 1.54 -14.73
N LEU A 69 -2.40 1.55 -14.07
CA LEU A 69 -2.52 1.46 -12.62
C LEU A 69 -3.05 0.08 -12.23
N GLN A 70 -2.36 -0.62 -11.33
CA GLN A 70 -2.78 -1.94 -10.86
C GLN A 70 -2.52 -2.11 -9.37
N VAL A 71 -3.36 -2.90 -8.70
CA VAL A 71 -3.08 -3.37 -7.34
C VAL A 71 -2.04 -4.48 -7.41
N GLN A 72 -0.97 -4.36 -6.63
CA GLN A 72 0.20 -5.24 -6.76
C GLN A 72 -0.09 -6.71 -6.41
N SER A 73 -0.95 -6.96 -5.43
CA SER A 73 -1.21 -8.31 -4.92
C SER A 73 -2.67 -8.52 -4.54
N TRP A 74 -3.15 -9.75 -4.75
CA TRP A 74 -4.43 -10.22 -4.24
C TRP A 74 -4.54 -10.13 -2.73
N PHE A 75 -3.42 -10.03 -1.99
CA PHE A 75 -3.45 -9.76 -0.56
C PHE A 75 -4.24 -8.49 -0.24
N TYR A 76 -3.97 -7.37 -0.91
CA TYR A 76 -4.66 -6.10 -0.67
C TYR A 76 -6.15 -6.19 -0.99
N CYS A 77 -6.47 -6.83 -2.11
CA CYS A 77 -7.85 -7.09 -2.53
C CYS A 77 -8.61 -7.97 -1.53
N ALA A 78 -8.01 -9.10 -1.15
CA ALA A 78 -8.61 -10.06 -0.24
C ALA A 78 -8.74 -9.54 1.19
N THR A 79 -8.00 -8.49 1.55
CA THR A 79 -8.06 -7.83 2.86
C THR A 79 -8.80 -6.49 2.84
N ASN A 80 -9.45 -6.12 1.73
CA ASN A 80 -10.18 -4.85 1.58
C ASN A 80 -9.31 -3.60 1.83
N ARG A 81 -8.04 -3.61 1.41
CA ARG A 81 -7.08 -2.51 1.64
C ARG A 81 -6.84 -1.64 0.40
N THR A 82 -7.77 -1.67 -0.55
CA THR A 82 -7.66 -1.02 -1.87
C THR A 82 -8.59 0.20 -2.02
N TYR A 83 -9.14 0.73 -0.92
CA TYR A 83 -10.09 1.83 -0.98
C TYR A 83 -9.39 3.18 -0.83
N VAL A 84 -9.79 4.16 -1.63
CA VAL A 84 -9.26 5.54 -1.64
C VAL A 84 -10.40 6.54 -1.78
N THR A 85 -10.14 7.83 -1.61
CA THR A 85 -11.10 8.87 -2.06
C THR A 85 -11.19 8.89 -3.60
N PRO A 86 -12.32 9.31 -4.18
CA PRO A 86 -12.43 9.49 -5.63
C PRO A 86 -11.35 10.40 -6.20
N GLU A 87 -10.98 11.44 -5.46
CA GLU A 87 -9.93 12.38 -5.86
C GLU A 87 -8.55 11.72 -5.92
N LEU A 88 -8.18 10.92 -4.92
CA LEU A 88 -6.91 10.19 -4.93
C LEU A 88 -6.89 9.14 -6.05
N LYS A 89 -8.02 8.47 -6.31
CA LYS A 89 -8.13 7.55 -7.45
C LYS A 89 -7.79 8.27 -8.77
N THR A 90 -8.37 9.44 -9.01
CA THR A 90 -8.08 10.23 -10.21
C THR A 90 -6.60 10.64 -10.29
N VAL A 91 -6.01 11.13 -9.20
CA VAL A 91 -4.56 11.44 -9.16
C VAL A 91 -3.71 10.23 -9.54
N LEU A 92 -4.04 9.05 -9.03
CA LEU A 92 -3.31 7.82 -9.31
C LEU A 92 -3.45 7.37 -10.77
N GLU A 93 -4.66 7.43 -11.33
CA GLU A 93 -4.93 7.07 -12.72
C GLU A 93 -4.18 8.01 -13.68
N GLU A 94 -4.31 9.33 -13.49
CA GLU A 94 -3.62 10.34 -14.31
C GLU A 94 -2.09 10.21 -14.20
N ALA A 95 -1.56 9.99 -13.00
CA ALA A 95 -0.13 9.78 -12.82
C ALA A 95 0.35 8.51 -13.54
N ALA A 96 -0.38 7.40 -13.40
CA ALA A 96 -0.03 6.13 -14.04
C ALA A 96 -0.10 6.21 -15.57
N GLU A 97 -1.12 6.86 -16.12
CA GLU A 97 -1.24 7.14 -17.55
C GLU A 97 -0.05 7.97 -18.05
N ARG A 98 0.32 9.03 -17.32
CA ARG A 98 1.47 9.86 -17.66
C ARG A 98 2.78 9.07 -17.72
N ILE A 99 2.96 8.09 -16.83
CA ILE A 99 4.14 7.20 -16.87
C ILE A 99 4.09 6.27 -18.07
N ALA A 100 2.93 5.68 -18.35
CA ALA A 100 2.76 4.79 -19.50
C ALA A 100 2.94 5.53 -20.85
N GLU A 101 2.62 6.82 -20.94
CA GLU A 101 2.93 7.64 -22.11
C GLU A 101 4.44 7.85 -22.30
N GLY A 102 5.16 8.17 -21.22
CA GLY A 102 6.61 8.39 -21.26
C GLY A 102 7.39 7.09 -21.45
N TYR A 103 6.86 6.00 -20.92
CA TYR A 103 7.46 4.67 -20.92
C TYR A 103 6.39 3.61 -21.22
N PRO A 104 6.10 3.33 -22.51
CA PRO A 104 5.08 2.38 -22.91
C PRO A 104 5.20 1.01 -22.23
N GLY A 105 4.07 0.47 -21.81
CA GLY A 105 3.99 -0.83 -21.14
C GLY A 105 4.27 -0.80 -19.63
N THR A 106 4.58 0.37 -19.04
CA THR A 106 4.81 0.49 -17.60
C THR A 106 3.52 0.29 -16.80
N GLN A 107 3.63 -0.41 -15.67
CA GLN A 107 2.55 -0.61 -14.70
C GLN A 107 2.93 0.01 -13.36
N THR A 108 2.24 1.05 -12.96
CA THR A 108 2.27 1.65 -11.61
C THR A 108 1.54 0.72 -10.66
N LEU A 109 2.23 0.25 -9.63
CA LEU A 109 1.69 -0.73 -8.69
C LEU A 109 1.33 -0.09 -7.36
N VAL A 110 0.06 -0.25 -6.96
CA VAL A 110 -0.48 0.15 -5.66
C VAL A 110 -0.27 -0.96 -4.64
N LEU A 111 0.23 -0.59 -3.46
CA LEU A 111 0.39 -1.45 -2.29
C LEU A 111 -0.80 -1.26 -1.34
N ASP A 112 -0.59 -0.76 -0.12
CA ASP A 112 -1.68 -0.42 0.79
C ASP A 112 -2.31 0.94 0.46
N ALA A 113 -3.64 0.97 0.42
CA ALA A 113 -4.44 2.18 0.45
C ALA A 113 -5.21 2.23 1.78
N ASN A 114 -6.53 2.10 1.78
CA ASN A 114 -7.39 2.18 2.96
C ASN A 114 -8.42 1.04 3.03
N PHE A 115 -9.09 0.94 4.17
CA PHE A 115 -10.30 0.14 4.35
C PHE A 115 -11.56 0.85 3.79
N PRO A 116 -12.65 0.11 3.53
CA PRO A 116 -13.84 0.67 2.87
C PRO A 116 -14.65 1.66 3.70
N PHE A 117 -14.62 1.58 5.03
CA PHE A 117 -15.51 2.36 5.89
C PHE A 117 -14.78 3.04 7.05
N LEU A 118 -15.46 4.01 7.69
CA LEU A 118 -15.07 4.67 8.93
C LEU A 118 -13.72 5.42 8.86
N THR A 119 -13.77 6.73 8.60
CA THR A 119 -12.61 7.61 8.75
C THR A 119 -12.03 7.52 10.16
N GLY A 120 -10.71 7.41 10.27
CA GLY A 120 -10.00 7.23 11.54
C GLY A 120 -9.84 5.77 11.96
N PHE A 121 -10.32 4.80 11.18
CA PHE A 121 -10.08 3.39 11.46
C PHE A 121 -8.60 3.04 11.19
N PRO A 122 -7.86 2.50 12.18
CA PRO A 122 -6.43 2.28 12.04
C PRO A 122 -6.12 1.12 11.09
N LEU A 123 -5.28 1.36 10.10
CA LEU A 123 -4.72 0.34 9.22
C LEU A 123 -3.32 -0.02 9.72
N LEU A 124 -3.17 -1.18 10.38
CA LEU A 124 -1.85 -1.60 10.88
C LEU A 124 -1.01 -2.21 9.75
N PRO A 125 0.29 -1.88 9.62
CA PRO A 125 1.05 -0.92 10.41
C PRO A 125 0.97 0.54 9.92
N HIS A 126 0.40 0.81 8.74
CA HIS A 126 0.29 2.13 8.11
C HIS A 126 -0.80 3.01 8.76
N LEU A 127 -0.60 3.40 10.01
CA LEU A 127 -1.61 4.07 10.83
C LEU A 127 -2.20 5.36 10.24
N SER A 128 -1.45 6.07 9.38
CA SER A 128 -1.94 7.27 8.70
C SER A 128 -2.99 6.95 7.64
N HIS A 129 -3.07 5.71 7.16
CA HIS A 129 -4.04 5.28 6.16
C HIS A 129 -5.39 5.02 6.83
N ASP A 130 -6.03 6.08 7.31
CA ASP A 130 -7.28 6.05 8.05
C ASP A 130 -8.40 6.87 7.39
N ASP A 131 -8.06 7.68 6.39
CA ASP A 131 -8.94 8.63 5.71
C ASP A 131 -8.95 8.49 4.19
N GLY A 132 -8.33 7.44 3.65
CA GLY A 132 -8.24 7.08 2.22
C GLY A 132 -7.72 8.18 1.29
N GLU A 133 -7.06 9.19 1.85
CA GLU A 133 -6.29 10.21 1.13
C GLU A 133 -4.82 9.81 0.99
N LYS A 134 -4.49 8.57 1.39
CA LYS A 134 -3.13 8.04 1.42
C LYS A 134 -3.04 6.68 0.74
N VAL A 135 -1.91 6.47 0.07
CA VAL A 135 -1.63 5.25 -0.68
C VAL A 135 -0.13 5.06 -0.80
N ASP A 136 0.29 3.80 -0.73
CA ASP A 136 1.66 3.41 -0.98
C ASP A 136 1.79 2.86 -2.41
N LEU A 137 2.81 3.31 -3.12
CA LEU A 137 3.14 2.88 -4.48
C LEU A 137 4.47 2.13 -4.45
N ALA A 138 4.58 1.05 -5.20
CA ALA A 138 5.84 0.35 -5.36
C ALA A 138 6.80 1.17 -6.23
N PHE A 139 8.09 1.07 -5.94
CA PHE A 139 9.12 1.54 -6.86
C PHE A 139 9.13 0.74 -8.17
N TYR A 140 9.57 1.38 -9.25
CA TYR A 140 9.94 0.69 -10.47
C TYR A 140 11.34 0.08 -10.36
N TYR A 141 11.49 -1.10 -10.94
CA TYR A 141 12.73 -1.84 -10.94
C TYR A 141 13.15 -2.22 -12.36
N ALA A 142 14.44 -2.50 -12.52
CA ALA A 142 15.09 -2.94 -13.74
C ALA A 142 16.12 -4.04 -13.45
N ASP A 143 16.59 -4.67 -14.52
CA ASP A 143 17.74 -5.54 -14.47
C ASP A 143 19.07 -4.77 -14.52
N ALA A 144 20.19 -5.48 -14.44
CA ALA A 144 21.53 -4.88 -14.48
C ALA A 144 21.89 -4.24 -15.84
N ALA A 145 21.14 -4.52 -16.91
CA ALA A 145 21.28 -3.84 -18.20
C ALA A 145 20.45 -2.55 -18.27
N GLY A 146 19.57 -2.32 -17.28
CA GLY A 146 18.64 -1.20 -17.24
C GLY A 146 17.28 -1.50 -17.87
N ASP A 147 16.99 -2.76 -18.21
CA ASP A 147 15.70 -3.16 -18.77
C ASP A 147 14.63 -3.28 -17.68
N HIS A 148 13.52 -2.57 -17.86
CA HIS A 148 12.47 -2.44 -16.86
C HIS A 148 11.68 -3.74 -16.63
N TYR A 149 11.47 -4.09 -15.35
CA TYR A 149 10.55 -5.13 -14.94
C TYR A 149 9.12 -4.59 -14.71
N SER A 150 8.30 -4.62 -15.76
CA SER A 150 6.89 -4.24 -15.64
C SER A 150 6.11 -5.20 -14.73
N GLY A 151 5.32 -4.63 -13.82
CA GLY A 151 4.42 -5.38 -12.95
C GLY A 151 5.13 -6.24 -11.90
N GLN A 152 6.40 -5.94 -11.61
CA GLN A 152 7.17 -6.71 -10.63
C GLN A 152 7.74 -5.83 -9.51
N VAL A 153 7.84 -6.45 -8.35
CA VAL A 153 8.46 -5.92 -7.13
C VAL A 153 9.47 -6.92 -6.59
N ARG A 154 10.34 -6.46 -5.68
CA ARG A 154 11.42 -7.25 -5.07
C ARG A 154 10.94 -8.26 -4.03
N SER A 155 9.84 -7.98 -3.32
CA SER A 155 9.26 -8.83 -2.28
C SER A 155 7.81 -9.26 -2.60
N PRO A 156 7.25 -10.30 -1.95
CA PRO A 156 5.94 -10.85 -2.33
C PRO A 156 4.77 -9.86 -2.33
N ILE A 157 4.82 -8.88 -1.43
CA ILE A 157 3.78 -7.84 -1.29
C ILE A 157 4.30 -6.43 -1.53
N GLY A 158 5.55 -6.26 -1.99
CA GLY A 158 6.13 -4.94 -2.25
C GLY A 158 6.71 -4.19 -1.04
N TYR A 159 6.65 -4.74 0.17
CA TYR A 159 7.27 -4.18 1.39
C TYR A 159 8.51 -4.98 1.85
N PHE A 160 9.31 -4.38 2.73
CA PHE A 160 10.48 -4.96 3.40
C PHE A 160 11.68 -5.29 2.52
N ALA A 161 11.65 -4.93 1.23
CA ALA A 161 12.80 -4.96 0.33
C ALA A 161 13.36 -3.55 0.17
N PHE A 162 14.29 -3.20 1.07
CA PHE A 162 14.77 -1.83 1.19
C PHE A 162 15.83 -1.51 0.15
N GLU A 163 15.75 -0.31 -0.41
CA GLU A 163 16.85 0.37 -1.08
C GLU A 163 17.79 0.92 -0.01
N GLN A 164 18.91 0.25 0.19
CA GLN A 164 19.85 0.61 1.25
C GLN A 164 20.60 1.89 0.90
N GLY A 165 20.73 2.79 1.87
CA GLY A 165 21.43 4.06 1.69
C GLY A 165 21.76 4.73 3.02
N PRO A 166 22.48 5.86 2.98
CA PRO A 166 22.85 6.58 4.18
C PRO A 166 21.61 7.06 4.96
N THR A 167 21.69 6.96 6.28
CA THR A 167 20.66 7.43 7.22
C THR A 167 21.30 8.31 8.29
N ASN A 168 20.59 9.36 8.70
CA ASN A 168 20.97 10.22 9.83
C ASN A 168 20.14 9.89 11.09
N CYS A 169 19.36 8.81 11.06
CA CYS A 169 18.58 8.39 12.20
C CYS A 169 19.46 7.67 13.22
N PRO A 170 19.38 8.04 14.51
CA PRO A 170 20.09 7.33 15.55
C PRO A 170 19.50 5.94 15.74
N ASP A 171 20.35 5.00 16.12
CA ASP A 171 19.92 3.68 16.57
C ASP A 171 19.01 3.84 17.80
N ALA A 172 17.88 3.14 17.77
CA ALA A 172 16.91 3.13 18.86
C ALA A 172 16.43 1.70 19.11
N LEU A 173 16.45 1.29 20.38
CA LEU A 173 16.01 -0.05 20.81
C LEU A 173 14.53 -0.32 20.46
N LEU A 174 13.69 0.70 20.57
CA LEU A 174 12.27 0.64 20.21
C LEU A 174 12.05 1.50 18.96
N SER A 175 12.28 0.89 17.80
CA SER A 175 12.14 1.54 16.50
C SER A 175 11.19 0.75 15.60
N LEU A 176 10.47 1.47 14.75
CA LEU A 176 9.73 0.92 13.60
C LEU A 176 10.57 0.95 12.31
N ARG A 177 11.81 1.47 12.37
CA ARG A 177 12.77 1.54 11.27
C ARG A 177 13.65 0.30 11.28
N TRP A 178 13.06 -0.85 10.95
CA TRP A 178 13.80 -2.10 10.86
C TRP A 178 14.60 -2.13 9.56
N ASP A 179 15.85 -2.57 9.62
CA ASP A 179 16.68 -2.77 8.42
C ASP A 179 16.51 -4.18 7.84
N LEU A 180 16.12 -5.13 8.69
CA LEU A 180 15.87 -6.53 8.32
C LEU A 180 17.01 -7.11 7.45
N ASP A 181 18.26 -6.80 7.79
CA ASP A 181 19.44 -7.17 6.98
C ASP A 181 19.52 -8.66 6.67
N TRP A 182 19.11 -9.50 7.63
CA TRP A 182 19.06 -10.96 7.45
C TRP A 182 18.05 -11.42 6.41
N LEU A 183 17.04 -10.59 6.11
CA LEU A 183 15.96 -10.87 5.17
C LEU A 183 16.27 -10.34 3.76
N GLN A 184 17.07 -9.26 3.65
CA GLN A 184 17.38 -8.62 2.36
C GLN A 184 17.96 -9.57 1.30
N PRO A 185 18.85 -10.54 1.62
CA PRO A 185 19.37 -11.49 0.65
C PRO A 185 18.35 -12.46 0.06
N LEU A 186 17.16 -12.59 0.66
CA LEU A 186 16.10 -13.48 0.14
C LEU A 186 15.28 -12.83 -0.97
N TRP A 187 15.41 -11.51 -1.15
CA TRP A 187 14.65 -10.74 -2.13
C TRP A 187 15.28 -10.79 -3.52
N LYS A 188 14.46 -10.48 -4.54
CA LYS A 188 14.97 -10.38 -5.91
C LYS A 188 16.03 -9.28 -5.99
N THR A 189 17.09 -9.55 -6.73
CA THR A 189 18.23 -8.64 -6.95
C THR A 189 17.94 -7.66 -8.09
N PHE A 190 16.78 -7.01 -8.03
CA PHE A 190 16.44 -5.98 -9.01
C PHE A 190 17.07 -4.66 -8.61
N GLU A 191 17.43 -3.86 -9.59
CA GLU A 191 17.96 -2.52 -9.38
C GLU A 191 16.84 -1.49 -9.49
N LEU A 192 16.88 -0.46 -8.66
CA LEU A 192 15.94 0.65 -8.74
C LEU A 192 16.02 1.30 -10.12
N GLU A 193 14.90 1.44 -10.83
CA GLU A 193 14.89 2.08 -12.14
C GLU A 193 14.77 3.60 -11.97
N PRO A 194 15.82 4.40 -12.29
CA PRO A 194 15.83 5.80 -11.85
C PRO A 194 14.94 6.71 -12.70
N GLN A 195 14.70 6.41 -13.97
CA GLN A 195 14.01 7.30 -14.90
C GLN A 195 12.49 7.36 -14.65
N ARG A 196 11.83 6.20 -14.56
CA ARG A 196 10.41 6.06 -14.25
C ARG A 196 10.09 6.48 -12.83
N ASN A 197 10.92 6.10 -11.85
CA ASN A 197 10.71 6.55 -10.47
C ASN A 197 10.83 8.08 -10.36
N ARG A 198 11.83 8.69 -11.02
CA ARG A 198 11.93 10.15 -11.09
C ARG A 198 10.71 10.77 -11.77
N LEU A 199 10.25 10.21 -12.89
CA LEU A 199 9.09 10.73 -13.60
C LEU A 199 7.83 10.64 -12.73
N LEU A 200 7.56 9.49 -12.08
CA LEU A 200 6.43 9.29 -11.18
C LEU A 200 6.41 10.31 -10.05
N VAL A 201 7.51 10.40 -9.30
CA VAL A 201 7.56 11.31 -8.15
C VAL A 201 7.45 12.77 -8.60
N LYS A 202 8.01 13.17 -9.75
CA LYS A 202 7.84 14.52 -10.29
C LYS A 202 6.40 14.79 -10.74
N THR A 203 5.75 13.84 -11.41
CA THR A 203 4.34 13.96 -11.82
C THR A 203 3.45 14.15 -10.60
N LEU A 204 3.59 13.28 -9.59
CA LEU A 204 2.83 13.39 -8.34
C LEU A 204 3.10 14.70 -7.60
N ALA A 205 4.37 15.12 -7.49
CA ALA A 205 4.72 16.38 -6.83
C ALA A 205 4.21 17.62 -7.58
N GLY A 206 4.01 17.52 -8.90
CA GLY A 206 3.45 18.58 -9.74
C GLY A 206 1.94 18.73 -9.61
N ASP A 207 1.24 17.72 -9.12
CA ASP A 207 -0.21 17.75 -8.96
C ASP A 207 -0.61 18.66 -7.78
N PRO A 208 -1.48 19.66 -7.96
CA PRO A 208 -1.88 20.57 -6.89
C PRO A 208 -2.64 19.89 -5.74
N ARG A 209 -3.27 18.73 -5.99
CA ARG A 209 -4.04 17.97 -5.00
C ARG A 209 -3.16 17.17 -4.04
N VAL A 210 -1.90 16.92 -4.42
CA VAL A 210 -0.94 16.18 -3.59
C VAL A 210 -0.30 17.12 -2.57
N ALA A 211 -0.44 16.86 -1.27
CA ALA A 211 0.27 17.61 -0.23
C ALA A 211 1.65 17.03 0.09
N LYS A 212 1.80 15.70 0.16
CA LYS A 212 3.04 15.08 0.65
C LYS A 212 3.37 13.79 -0.09
N ILE A 213 4.67 13.58 -0.28
CA ILE A 213 5.27 12.33 -0.74
C ILE A 213 6.40 11.98 0.23
N PHE A 214 6.38 10.79 0.82
CA PHE A 214 7.50 10.31 1.62
C PHE A 214 8.32 9.28 0.87
N ILE A 215 9.62 9.56 0.82
CA ILE A 215 10.71 8.68 0.40
C ILE A 215 11.93 9.00 1.27
N GLU A 216 12.86 8.05 1.40
CA GLU A 216 14.09 8.31 2.16
C GLU A 216 14.98 9.40 1.52
N PRO A 217 15.74 10.17 2.32
CA PRO A 217 16.56 11.27 1.83
C PRO A 217 17.57 10.85 0.75
N HIS A 218 18.16 9.67 0.89
CA HIS A 218 19.14 9.17 -0.08
C HIS A 218 18.50 8.87 -1.45
N LEU A 219 17.23 8.42 -1.48
CA LEU A 219 16.47 8.23 -2.72
C LEU A 219 16.09 9.57 -3.36
N LYS A 220 15.68 10.55 -2.55
CA LYS A 220 15.45 11.91 -3.04
C LYS A 220 16.69 12.47 -3.74
N GLN A 221 17.87 12.24 -3.15
CA GLN A 221 19.15 12.67 -3.70
C GLN A 221 19.54 11.88 -4.96
N SER A 222 19.54 10.55 -4.93
CA SER A 222 19.97 9.71 -6.05
C SER A 222 19.06 9.87 -7.27
N LEU A 223 17.76 10.07 -7.06
CA LEU A 223 16.79 10.34 -8.12
C LEU A 223 16.80 11.80 -8.58
N GLY A 224 17.59 12.71 -7.97
CA GLY A 224 17.66 14.11 -8.38
C GLY A 224 16.31 14.85 -8.28
N LEU A 225 15.59 14.61 -7.18
CA LEU A 225 14.24 15.11 -6.96
C LEU A 225 14.24 16.43 -6.16
N THR A 226 13.51 17.42 -6.68
CA THR A 226 13.36 18.75 -6.08
C THR A 226 11.88 19.10 -5.95
N SER A 227 11.39 19.20 -4.71
CA SER A 227 10.06 19.72 -4.35
C SER A 227 9.93 19.74 -2.82
N ASP A 228 9.18 20.70 -2.29
CA ASP A 228 8.85 20.81 -0.86
C ASP A 228 7.80 19.78 -0.42
N LYS A 229 7.07 19.19 -1.37
CA LYS A 229 6.12 18.09 -1.12
C LYS A 229 6.83 16.76 -0.84
N ILE A 230 8.07 16.60 -1.34
CA ILE A 230 8.87 15.38 -1.14
C ILE A 230 9.63 15.51 0.17
N ARG A 231 9.19 14.77 1.19
CA ARG A 231 9.60 14.97 2.57
C ARG A 231 10.14 13.67 3.17
N PHE A 232 10.98 13.84 4.18
CA PHE A 232 11.37 12.76 5.06
C PHE A 232 10.31 12.61 6.17
N GLN A 233 9.82 11.40 6.38
CA GLN A 233 8.83 11.06 7.40
C GLN A 233 9.36 11.16 8.84
N GLY A 234 10.69 11.22 8.99
CA GLY A 234 11.36 11.32 10.30
C GLY A 234 11.77 9.96 10.87
N CYS A 235 12.63 10.00 11.89
CA CYS A 235 13.27 8.80 12.45
C CYS A 235 12.40 7.93 13.37
N ARG A 236 11.12 8.27 13.55
CA ARG A 236 10.18 7.51 14.41
C ARG A 236 9.12 6.74 13.62
N ALA A 237 9.07 6.91 12.30
CA ALA A 237 8.20 6.15 11.41
C ALA A 237 9.03 5.14 10.61
N ALA A 238 8.36 4.09 10.11
CA ALA A 238 8.97 3.09 9.23
C ALA A 238 9.72 3.73 8.05
N ARG A 239 10.73 3.02 7.53
CA ARG A 239 11.49 3.48 6.37
C ARG A 239 10.59 3.54 5.13
N HIS A 240 10.87 4.47 4.22
CA HIS A 240 10.16 4.63 2.93
C HIS A 240 11.16 4.50 1.78
N ASP A 241 11.94 3.43 1.84
CA ASP A 241 12.90 3.02 0.82
C ASP A 241 12.60 1.62 0.27
N ASP A 242 11.46 1.03 0.61
CA ASP A 242 10.83 -0.11 -0.08
C ASP A 242 9.60 0.32 -0.92
N HIS A 243 9.02 1.49 -0.62
CA HIS A 243 7.86 2.06 -1.32
C HIS A 243 7.86 3.60 -1.30
N ILE A 244 6.94 4.20 -2.06
CA ILE A 244 6.62 5.63 -2.08
C ILE A 244 5.29 5.82 -1.36
N HIS A 245 5.26 6.60 -0.27
CA HIS A 245 4.00 6.99 0.36
C HIS A 245 3.49 8.30 -0.24
N LEU A 246 2.25 8.32 -0.68
CA LEU A 246 1.57 9.48 -1.25
C LEU A 246 0.40 9.90 -0.36
N GLN A 247 0.26 11.20 -0.17
CA GLN A 247 -0.83 11.81 0.57
C GLN A 247 -1.37 13.03 -0.21
N LEU A 248 -2.69 13.13 -0.33
CA LEU A 248 -3.38 14.37 -0.71
C LEU A 248 -3.25 15.46 0.36
#